data_AF-A0AB38ALG6-F1
#
_entry.id   AF-A0AB38ALG6-F1
#
_cell.length_a   1.000
_cell.length_b   1.000
_cell.length_c   1.000
_cell.angle_alpha   90.00
_cell.angle_beta   90.00
_cell.angle_gamma   90.00
#
_symmetry.space_group_name_H-M   'P 1'
#
loop_
_entity.id
_entity.type
_entity.pdbx_description
1 polymer ?
#
loop_
_entity_poly.entity_id
_entity_poly.type
_entity_poly.pdbx_seq_one_letter_code
_entity_poly.pdbx_strand_id
1 'polypeptide(L)'
;MGVLYPVVVVLGVAIAPHLLTVFGLTERLVPAGRPAESMAFLTSAVAGGQALSLAAAGRLAEAHGPFAAFAAFAVGAAAAILALALGTPARRPAATQVAAAPAGSGR
;
A
#
# COMPACT_ATOMS: atom_id res chain seq x y z
N MET A 1 6.62 -1.43 24.49
CA MET A 1 7.16 -0.62 23.36
C MET A 1 8.12 -1.39 22.44
N GLY A 2 8.83 -2.44 22.91
CA GLY A 2 9.82 -3.15 22.08
C GLY A 2 9.29 -3.91 20.85
N VAL A 3 8.04 -4.39 20.85
CA VAL A 3 7.46 -5.16 19.72
C VAL A 3 6.82 -4.26 18.65
N LEU A 4 6.31 -3.08 19.00
CA LEU A 4 5.65 -2.19 18.04
C LEU A 4 6.66 -1.61 17.04
N TYR A 5 7.87 -1.33 17.50
CA TYR A 5 8.93 -0.79 16.65
C TYR A 5 9.27 -1.69 15.44
N PRO A 6 9.65 -2.98 15.61
CA PRO A 6 9.93 -3.83 14.46
C PRO A 6 8.71 -4.06 13.58
N VAL A 7 7.50 -4.11 14.15
CA VAL A 7 6.26 -4.21 13.37
C VAL A 7 6.07 -3.01 12.45
N VAL A 8 6.23 -1.79 12.97
CA VAL A 8 6.12 -0.56 12.18
C VAL A 8 7.23 -0.48 11.12
N VAL A 9 8.45 -0.90 11.47
CA VAL A 9 9.57 -0.95 10.51
C VAL A 9 9.27 -1.91 9.35
N VAL A 10 8.86 -3.14 9.65
CA VAL A 10 8.51 -4.13 8.62
C VAL A 10 7.35 -3.62 7.76
N LEU A 11 6.34 -3.01 8.38
CA LEU A 11 5.20 -2.44 7.65
C LEU A 11 5.65 -1.31 6.72
N GLY A 12 6.52 -0.41 7.18
CA GLY A 12 7.07 0.68 6.37
C GLY A 12 7.88 0.17 5.18
N VAL A 13 8.76 -0.82 5.41
CA VAL A 13 9.56 -1.46 4.36
C VAL A 13 8.68 -2.17 3.33
N ALA A 14 7.54 -2.73 3.73
CA ALA A 14 6.59 -3.37 2.81
C ALA A 14 5.72 -2.36 2.04
N ILE A 15 5.30 -1.27 2.67
CA ILE A 15 4.43 -0.26 2.04
C ILE A 15 5.16 0.56 0.97
N ALA A 16 6.44 0.87 1.17
CA ALA A 16 7.22 1.64 0.20
C ALA A 16 7.24 1.04 -1.23
N PRO A 17 7.64 -0.24 -1.44
CA PRO A 17 7.62 -0.86 -2.76
C PRO A 17 6.20 -1.08 -3.29
N HIS A 18 5.20 -1.21 -2.41
CA HIS A 18 3.80 -1.30 -2.81
C HIS A 18 3.33 0.00 -3.48
N LEU A 19 3.58 1.15 -2.84
CA LEU A 19 3.25 2.45 -3.41
C LEU A 19 3.98 2.70 -4.73
N LEU A 20 5.28 2.39 -4.80
CA LEU A 20 6.05 2.49 -6.04
C LEU A 20 5.41 1.70 -7.19
N THR A 21 4.97 0.47 -6.90
CA THR A 21 4.32 -0.41 -7.88
C THR A 21 2.97 0.15 -8.32
N VAL A 22 2.14 0.63 -7.38
CA VAL A 22 0.81 1.17 -7.68
C VAL A 22 0.92 2.41 -8.56
N PHE A 23 1.73 3.39 -8.17
CA PHE A 23 1.94 4.61 -8.95
C PHE A 23 2.57 4.29 -10.32
N GLY A 24 3.61 3.46 -10.36
CA GLY A 24 4.27 3.07 -11.61
C GLY A 24 3.38 2.29 -12.57
N LEU A 25 2.49 1.41 -12.07
CA LEU A 25 1.51 0.73 -12.92
C LEU A 25 0.47 1.72 -13.46
N THR A 26 0.02 2.67 -12.65
CA THR A 26 -0.89 3.72 -13.12
C THR A 26 -0.25 4.55 -14.22
N GLU A 27 1.00 5.01 -14.07
CA GLU A 27 1.70 5.74 -15.14
C GLU A 27 1.75 4.95 -16.46
N ARG A 28 1.97 3.63 -16.40
CA ARG A 28 2.03 2.76 -17.58
C ARG A 28 0.67 2.48 -18.22
N LEU A 29 -0.41 2.56 -17.45
CA LEU A 29 -1.77 2.28 -17.92
C LEU A 29 -2.51 3.53 -18.40
N VAL A 30 -2.00 4.73 -18.09
CA VAL A 30 -2.64 5.99 -18.48
C VAL A 30 -2.35 6.32 -19.95
N PRO A 31 -3.39 6.51 -20.79
CA PRO A 31 -3.24 7.00 -22.16
C PRO A 31 -2.60 8.40 -22.18
N ALA A 32 -1.77 8.69 -23.20
CA ALA A 32 -0.89 9.86 -23.30
C ALA A 32 -1.57 11.26 -23.36
N GLY A 33 -2.82 11.39 -22.92
CA GLY A 33 -3.58 12.64 -22.96
C GLY A 33 -3.75 13.37 -21.62
N ARG A 34 -3.82 12.67 -20.46
CA ARG A 34 -4.15 13.31 -19.15
C ARG A 34 -3.53 12.60 -17.91
N PRO A 35 -2.19 12.57 -17.78
CA PRO A 35 -1.50 11.94 -16.63
C PRO A 35 -1.84 12.58 -15.27
N ALA A 36 -2.03 13.90 -15.25
CA ALA A 36 -2.33 14.63 -14.00
C ALA A 36 -3.71 14.27 -13.41
N GLU A 37 -4.73 14.08 -14.25
CA GLU A 37 -6.08 13.71 -13.80
C GLU A 37 -6.08 12.31 -13.19
N SER A 38 -5.39 11.36 -13.83
CA SER A 38 -5.30 9.98 -13.34
C SER A 38 -4.56 9.88 -12.01
N MET A 39 -3.49 10.66 -11.83
CA MET A 39 -2.77 10.73 -10.55
C MET A 39 -3.57 11.42 -9.45
N ALA A 40 -4.36 12.44 -9.79
CA ALA A 40 -5.29 13.06 -8.85
C ALA A 40 -6.36 12.07 -8.38
N PHE A 41 -6.93 11.28 -9.30
CA PHE A 41 -7.89 10.22 -8.96
C PHE A 41 -7.24 9.12 -8.11
N LEU A 42 -6.04 8.65 -8.46
CA LEU A 42 -5.33 7.63 -7.68
C LEU A 42 -5.06 8.10 -6.25
N THR A 43 -4.53 9.31 -6.10
CA THR A 43 -4.23 9.88 -4.77
C THR A 43 -5.50 10.09 -3.96
N SER A 44 -6.58 10.57 -4.58
CA SER A 44 -7.89 10.70 -3.94
C SER A 44 -8.46 9.35 -3.50
N ALA A 45 -8.30 8.31 -4.32
CA ALA A 45 -8.74 6.96 -3.98
C ALA A 45 -7.94 6.40 -2.79
N VAL A 46 -6.62 6.60 -2.76
CA VAL A 46 -5.77 6.20 -1.63
C VAL A 46 -6.22 6.92 -0.36
N ALA A 47 -6.33 8.25 -0.39
CA ALA A 47 -6.74 9.03 0.77
C ALA A 47 -8.17 8.65 1.25
N GLY A 48 -9.10 8.45 0.31
CA GLY A 48 -10.46 7.99 0.61
C GLY A 48 -10.47 6.62 1.27
N GLY A 49 -9.66 5.67 0.78
CA GLY A 49 -9.50 4.35 1.40
C GLY A 49 -8.92 4.41 2.82
N GLN A 50 -7.96 5.30 3.06
CA GLN A 50 -7.42 5.53 4.41
C GLN A 50 -8.49 6.08 5.35
N ALA A 51 -9.28 7.06 4.91
CA ALA A 51 -10.36 7.64 5.70
C ALA A 51 -11.43 6.60 6.06
N LEU A 52 -11.85 5.77 5.11
CA LEU A 52 -12.79 4.67 5.35
C LEU A 52 -12.24 3.66 6.36
N SER A 53 -10.96 3.31 6.26
CA SER A 53 -10.30 2.39 7.20
C SER A 53 -10.23 2.96 8.61
N LEU A 54 -9.89 4.24 8.75
CA LEU A 54 -9.87 4.95 10.03
C LEU A 54 -11.25 5.00 10.67
N ALA A 55 -12.29 5.31 9.89
CA ALA A 55 -13.67 5.33 10.37
C ALA A 55 -14.13 3.95 10.86
N ALA A 56 -13.83 2.89 10.10
CA ALA A 56 -14.15 1.52 10.48
C ALA A 56 -13.39 1.08 11.74
N ALA A 57 -12.09 1.36 11.82
CA ALA A 57 -11.25 1.02 12.97
C ALA A 57 -11.71 1.76 14.24
N GLY A 58 -12.05 3.06 14.12
CA GLY A 58 -12.59 3.84 15.23
C GLY A 58 -13.91 3.25 15.73
N ARG A 59 -14.86 2.96 14.82
CA ARG A 59 -16.15 2.33 15.21
C ARG A 59 -15.96 0.99 15.91
N LEU A 60 -14.98 0.20 15.47
CA LEU A 60 -14.70 -1.09 16.08
C LEU A 60 -14.04 -0.96 17.45
N ALA A 61 -13.15 0.02 17.62
CA ALA A 61 -12.49 0.32 18.88
C ALA A 61 -13.48 0.82 19.94
N GLU A 62 -14.42 1.68 19.56
CA GLU A 62 -15.48 2.17 20.46
C GLU A 62 -16.41 1.04 20.94
N ALA A 63 -16.76 0.10 20.05
CA ALA A 63 -17.72 -0.96 20.36
C ALA A 63 -17.12 -2.17 21.11
N HIS A 64 -15.86 -2.53 20.83
CA HIS A 64 -15.25 -3.78 21.32
C HIS A 64 -13.95 -3.57 22.10
N GLY A 65 -13.54 -2.31 22.30
CA GLY A 65 -12.29 -1.95 22.92
C GLY A 65 -11.07 -2.04 21.99
N PRO A 66 -9.93 -1.47 22.39
CA PRO A 66 -8.75 -1.31 21.52
C PRO A 66 -8.17 -2.65 21.06
N PHE A 67 -8.14 -3.65 21.94
CA PHE A 67 -7.49 -4.93 21.66
C PHE A 67 -8.26 -5.75 20.61
N ALA A 68 -9.59 -5.71 20.65
CA ALA A 68 -10.44 -6.38 19.66
C ALA A 68 -10.34 -5.71 18.28
N ALA A 69 -10.20 -4.38 18.23
CA ALA A 69 -9.99 -3.65 16.98
C ALA A 69 -8.67 -4.05 16.30
N PHE A 70 -7.58 -4.17 17.06
CA PHE A 70 -6.30 -4.65 16.52
C PHE A 70 -6.37 -6.11 16.04
N ALA A 71 -7.03 -6.98 16.80
CA ALA A 71 -7.20 -8.38 16.41
C ALA A 71 -8.00 -8.51 15.10
N ALA A 72 -9.11 -7.78 14.98
CA ALA A 72 -9.92 -7.75 13.77
C ALA A 72 -9.17 -7.18 12.57
N PHE A 73 -8.35 -6.14 12.79
CA PHE A 73 -7.49 -5.60 11.73
C PHE A 73 -6.44 -6.63 11.27
N ALA A 74 -5.83 -7.35 12.20
CA ALA A 74 -4.86 -8.41 11.89
C ALA A 74 -5.52 -9.57 11.12
N VAL A 75 -6.71 -10.02 11.52
CA VAL A 75 -7.47 -11.05 10.81
C VAL A 75 -7.90 -10.56 9.43
N GLY A 76 -8.38 -9.31 9.32
CA GLY A 76 -8.74 -8.69 8.05
C GLY A 76 -7.54 -8.60 7.10
N ALA A 77 -6.37 -8.20 7.60
CA ALA A 77 -5.14 -8.16 6.83
C ALA A 77 -4.70 -9.56 6.37
N ALA A 78 -4.76 -10.55 7.26
CA ALA A 78 -4.44 -11.94 6.91
C ALA A 78 -5.40 -12.51 5.86
N ALA A 79 -6.70 -12.23 5.98
CA ALA A 79 -7.70 -12.64 5.01
C ALA A 79 -7.50 -11.96 3.65
N ALA A 80 -7.16 -10.66 3.64
CA ALA A 80 -6.85 -9.93 2.41
C ALA A 80 -5.60 -10.47 1.72
N ILE A 81 -4.54 -10.75 2.49
CA ILE A 81 -3.31 -11.37 1.97
C ILE A 81 -3.63 -12.75 1.38
N LEU A 82 -4.43 -13.57 2.08
CA LEU A 82 -4.81 -14.90 1.63
C LEU A 82 -5.65 -14.84 0.35
N ALA A 83 -6.65 -13.94 0.30
CA ALA A 83 -7.47 -13.71 -0.89
C ALA A 83 -6.62 -13.26 -2.08
N LEU A 84 -5.64 -12.38 -1.84
CA LEU A 84 -4.71 -11.94 -2.87
C LEU A 84 -3.80 -13.08 -3.34
N ALA A 85 -3.28 -13.90 -2.42
CA ALA A 85 -2.46 -15.07 -2.75
C ALA A 85 -3.23 -16.12 -3.56
N LEU A 86 -4.53 -16.31 -3.26
CA LEU A 86 -5.41 -17.21 -4.00
C LEU A 86 -5.81 -16.65 -5.37
N GLY A 87 -6.03 -15.32 -5.47
CA GLY A 87 -6.50 -14.66 -6.67
C GLY A 87 -5.41 -14.24 -7.66
N THR A 88 -4.15 -14.24 -7.26
CA THR A 88 -3.03 -13.87 -8.12
C THR A 88 -2.38 -15.13 -8.72
N PRO A 89 -2.50 -15.40 -10.04
CA PRO A 89 -1.71 -16.44 -10.66
C PRO A 89 -0.23 -16.05 -10.55
N ALA A 90 0.62 -16.99 -10.15
CA ALA A 90 2.06 -16.77 -9.93
C ALA A 90 2.71 -16.16 -11.19
N ARG A 91 2.76 -14.82 -11.25
CA ARG A 91 3.51 -14.12 -12.29
C ARG A 91 4.96 -14.08 -11.86
N ARG A 92 5.84 -14.54 -12.75
CA ARG A 92 7.29 -14.43 -12.57
C ARG A 92 7.63 -12.99 -12.20
N PRO A 93 8.50 -12.77 -11.19
CA PRO A 93 9.00 -11.44 -10.91
C PRO A 93 9.68 -10.92 -12.18
N ALA A 94 9.13 -9.88 -12.79
CA ALA A 94 9.85 -9.12 -13.80
C ALA A 94 10.99 -8.43 -13.04
N ALA A 95 12.23 -8.81 -13.36
CA ALA A 95 13.42 -8.31 -12.69
C ALA A 95 13.33 -6.79 -12.54
N THR A 96 13.41 -6.32 -11.30
CA THR A 96 13.48 -4.91 -10.95
C THR A 96 14.71 -4.32 -11.66
N GLN A 97 14.48 -3.63 -12.79
CA GLN A 97 15.48 -2.70 -13.29
C GLN A 97 15.49 -1.53 -12.30
N VAL A 98 16.37 -1.63 -11.31
CA VAL A 98 16.80 -0.46 -10.54
C VAL A 98 17.46 0.45 -11.58
N ALA A 99 16.67 1.37 -12.15
CA ALA A 99 17.19 2.47 -12.92
C ALA A 99 18.12 3.22 -11.97
N ALA A 100 19.41 2.97 -12.12
CA ALA A 100 20.45 3.76 -11.51
C ALA A 100 20.13 5.22 -11.86
N ALA A 101 19.73 5.99 -10.85
CA ALA A 101 19.70 7.44 -10.97
C ALA A 101 21.09 7.85 -11.49
N PRO A 102 21.21 8.59 -12.60
CA PRO A 102 22.49 9.11 -13.00
C PRO A 102 22.92 10.05 -11.87
N ALA A 103 23.92 9.62 -11.10
CA ALA A 103 24.69 10.53 -10.29
C ALA A 103 25.19 11.60 -11.26
N GLY A 104 24.68 12.82 -11.12
CA GLY A 104 25.12 13.96 -11.91
C GLY A 104 26.62 14.10 -11.77
N SER A 105 27.34 13.60 -12.77
CA SER A 105 28.71 13.98 -13.04
C SER A 105 28.68 15.48 -13.35
N GLY A 106 29.33 16.27 -12.50
CA GLY A 106 29.33 17.71 -12.63
C GLY A 106 29.89 18.22 -13.96
N ARG A 107 29.46 19.43 -14.32
CA ARG A 107 30.29 20.58 -14.70
C ARG A 107 29.50 21.85 -14.39
#